data_AF-A0A525DAQ3-F1
#
_entry.id   AF-A0A525DAQ3-F1
#
_cell.length_a   1.000
_cell.length_b   1.000
_cell.length_c   1.000
_cell.angle_alpha   90.00
_cell.angle_beta   90.00
_cell.angle_gamma   90.00
#
_symmetry.space_group_name_H-M   'P 1'
#
loop_
_entity.id
_entity.type
_entity.pdbx_description
1 polymer ?
#
loop_
_entity_poly.entity_id
_entity_poly.type
_entity_poly.pdbx_seq_one_letter_code
_entity_poly.pdbx_strand_id
1 'polypeptide(L)' 'MNENDGNPSEMDTDFLRRKVKFEIYGEEMIEKTVNSSGNSGRIYLPPEWIGTKVKVVKC' A
#
# COMPACT_ATOMS: atom_id res chain seq x y z
N MET A 1 -40.50 12.52 -15.85
CA MET A 1 -39.61 12.68 -14.68
C MET A 1 -38.53 11.62 -14.82
N ASN A 2 -37.37 11.99 -15.35
CA ASN A 2 -36.22 11.10 -15.47
C ASN A 2 -35.02 11.91 -14.98
N GLU A 3 -34.50 11.58 -13.80
CA GLU A 3 -33.20 12.06 -13.34
C GLU A 3 -32.45 10.88 -12.71
N ASN A 4 -31.61 10.29 -13.57
CA ASN A 4 -30.27 9.78 -13.31
C ASN A 4 -30.00 9.09 -11.96
N ASP A 5 -30.19 7.77 -11.94
CA ASP A 5 -29.34 6.88 -11.14
C ASP A 5 -27.88 7.00 -11.63
N GLY A 6 -27.10 7.81 -10.93
CA GLY A 6 -25.65 7.93 -11.13
C GLY A 6 -24.97 6.59 -10.88
N ASN A 7 -24.66 5.89 -11.97
CA ASN A 7 -23.90 4.64 -12.03
C ASN A 7 -22.58 4.77 -11.22
N PRO A 8 -22.18 3.78 -10.39
CA PRO A 8 -20.97 3.89 -9.58
C PRO A 8 -19.74 4.03 -10.48
N SER A 9 -19.12 5.20 -10.37
CA SER A 9 -17.76 5.59 -10.75
C SER A 9 -16.89 4.50 -11.43
N GLU A 10 -16.69 4.65 -12.74
CA GLU A 10 -15.71 3.94 -13.57
C GLU A 10 -14.25 4.02 -13.04
N MET A 11 -13.98 4.86 -12.02
CA MET A 11 -12.69 4.95 -11.32
C MET A 11 -12.37 3.73 -10.44
N ASP A 12 -13.37 2.98 -9.97
CA ASP A 12 -13.17 1.84 -9.07
C ASP A 12 -12.71 0.58 -9.84
N THR A 13 -13.13 0.47 -11.11
CA THR A 13 -12.88 -0.72 -11.94
C THR A 13 -11.42 -0.84 -12.36
N ASP A 14 -10.72 0.28 -12.54
CA ASP A 14 -9.30 0.30 -12.91
C ASP A 14 -8.39 -0.08 -11.71
N PHE A 15 -8.79 0.32 -10.50
CA PHE A 15 -8.11 -0.06 -9.25
C PHE A 15 -8.28 -1.56 -8.97
N LEU A 16 -9.48 -2.09 -9.19
CA LEU A 16 -9.78 -3.52 -9.09
C LEU A 16 -9.04 -4.35 -10.15
N ARG A 17 -8.89 -3.85 -11.38
CA ARG A 17 -8.20 -4.57 -12.48
C ARG A 17 -6.69 -4.69 -12.30
N ARG A 18 -6.05 -3.84 -11.50
CA ARG A 18 -4.59 -3.89 -11.23
C ARG A 18 -4.23 -4.51 -9.87
N LYS A 19 -5.23 -5.01 -9.14
CA LYS A 19 -5.02 -5.58 -7.81
C LYS A 19 -4.37 -6.97 -7.95
N VAL A 20 -3.07 -7.04 -7.70
CA VAL A 20 -2.33 -8.30 -7.67
C VAL A 20 -2.32 -8.84 -6.23
N LYS A 21 -2.69 -10.11 -6.06
CA LYS A 21 -2.53 -10.81 -4.77
C LYS A 21 -1.08 -11.25 -4.64
N PHE A 22 -0.38 -10.76 -3.62
CA PHE A 22 0.94 -11.24 -3.24
C PHE A 22 0.83 -12.12 -2.00
N GLU A 23 1.42 -13.31 -2.06
CA GLU A 23 1.63 -14.17 -0.89
C GLU A 23 3.12 -14.08 -0.52
N ILE A 24 3.40 -13.56 0.66
CA ILE A 24 4.76 -13.33 1.15
C ILE A 24 4.96 -14.20 2.38
N TYR A 25 6.03 -14.99 2.35
CA TYR A 25 6.52 -15.72 3.52
C TYR A 25 7.59 -14.86 4.19
N GLY A 26 7.36 -14.50 5.45
CA GLY A 26 8.28 -13.75 6.28
C GLY A 26 8.15 -14.20 7.72
N GLU A 27 9.18 -13.93 8.52
CA GLU A 27 9.17 -14.23 9.96
C GLU A 27 8.26 -13.27 10.73
N GLU A 28 8.23 -12.00 10.31
CA GLU A 28 7.46 -10.94 10.96
C GLU A 28 6.92 -9.94 9.93
N MET A 29 5.71 -9.40 10.18
CA MET A 29 5.08 -8.35 9.38
C MET A 29 4.77 -7.14 10.28
N ILE A 30 5.28 -5.97 9.91
CA ILE A 30 5.04 -4.71 10.62
C ILE A 30 4.40 -3.70 9.67
N GLU A 31 3.29 -3.10 10.10
CA GLU A 31 2.67 -1.96 9.42
C GLU A 31 3.17 -0.64 10.03
N LYS A 32 3.66 0.26 9.17
CA LYS A 32 4.12 1.59 9.57
C LYS A 32 3.66 2.64 8.56
N THR A 33 3.25 3.80 9.07
CA THR A 33 2.96 4.97 8.25
C THR A 33 4.27 5.64 7.80
N VAL A 34 4.36 5.96 6.52
CA VAL A 34 5.47 6.75 5.96
C VAL A 34 5.35 8.18 6.46
N ASN A 35 6.40 8.69 7.11
CA ASN A 35 6.46 10.08 7.56
C ASN A 35 7.21 10.95 6.54
N SER A 36 6.83 12.23 6.42
CA SER A 36 7.45 13.18 5.50
C SER A 36 8.84 13.61 5.97
N SER A 37 9.86 13.13 5.27
CA SER A 37 11.29 13.38 5.35
C SER A 37 11.88 14.43 4.39
N GLY A 38 11.45 15.70 4.38
CA GLY A 38 11.87 16.64 3.33
C GLY A 38 11.31 16.22 1.96
N ASN A 39 12.17 15.87 1.01
CA ASN A 39 11.74 15.40 -0.33
C ASN A 39 11.46 13.89 -0.41
N SER A 40 11.56 13.15 0.69
CA SER A 40 11.38 11.70 0.71
C SER A 40 10.47 11.24 1.85
N GLY A 41 9.87 10.05 1.71
CA GLY A 41 9.24 9.35 2.84
C GLY A 41 10.28 8.63 3.69
N ARG A 42 10.11 8.55 5.01
CA ARG A 42 10.92 7.70 5.90
C ARG A 42 10.04 6.78 6.73
N ILE A 43 10.50 5.54 6.89
CA ILE A 43 9.96 4.55 7.82
C ILE A 43 11.13 4.13 8.71
N TYR A 44 10.94 4.13 10.03
CA TYR A 44 11.92 3.59 10.98
C TYR A 44 11.54 2.15 11.31
N LEU A 45 12.48 1.24 11.05
CA LEU A 45 12.35 -0.18 11.33
C LEU A 45 13.04 -0.50 12.68
N PRO A 46 12.68 -1.61 13.32
CA PRO A 46 13.34 -2.01 14.56
C PRO A 46 14.86 -2.16 14.38
N PRO A 47 15.68 -1.78 15.39
CA PRO A 47 17.14 -1.82 15.31
C PRO A 47 17.69 -3.24 15.11
N GLU A 48 16.98 -4.27 15.55
CA GLU A 48 17.33 -5.67 15.31
C GLU A 48 17.30 -6.07 13.83
N TRP A 49 16.65 -5.29 12.96
CA TRP A 49 16.65 -5.51 11.51
C TRP A 49 17.85 -4.85 10.81
N ILE A 50 18.75 -4.19 11.53
CA ILE A 50 19.97 -3.64 10.95
C ILE A 50 20.80 -4.80 10.36
N GLY A 51 21.05 -4.74 9.05
CA GLY A 51 21.77 -5.79 8.30
C GLY A 51 20.88 -6.86 7.67
N THR A 52 19.56 -6.84 7.91
CA THR A 52 18.63 -7.76 7.25
C THR A 52 18.13 -7.20 5.91
N LYS A 53 17.65 -8.08 5.03
CA LYS A 53 17.08 -7.69 3.74
C LYS A 53 15.58 -7.48 3.87
N VAL A 54 15.14 -6.22 3.82
CA VAL A 54 13.73 -5.84 3.97
C VAL A 54 13.07 -5.62 2.60
N LYS A 55 11.83 -6.10 2.44
CA LYS A 55 10.97 -5.80 1.28
C LYS A 55 9.82 -4.91 1.72
N VAL A 56 9.63 -3.80 1.02
CA VAL A 56 8.52 -2.86 1.28
C VAL A 56 7.51 -2.97 0.15
N VAL A 57 6.24 -3.17 0.51
CA VAL A 57 5.12 -3.19 -0.43
C VAL A 57 4.24 -1.99 -0.13
N LYS A 58 3.99 -1.15 -1.13
CA LYS A 58 3.02 -0.06 -1.05
C LYS A 58 1.71 -0.54 -1.68
N CYS A 59 0.64 -0.57 -0.90
CA CYS A 59 -0.73 -0.81 -1.34
C CYS A 59 -1.52 0.49 -1.52
#